data_AF-A0A9P0AUR2-F1
#
_entry.id   AF-A0A9P0AUR2-F1
#
_cell.length_a   1.000
_cell.length_b   1.000
_cell.length_c   1.000
_cell.angle_alpha   90.00
_cell.angle_beta   90.00
_cell.angle_gamma   90.00
#
_symmetry.space_group_name_H-M   'P 1'
#
loop_
_entity.id
_entity.type
_entity.pdbx_description
1 polymer ?
#
loop_
_entity_poly.entity_id
_entity_poly.type
_entity_poly.pdbx_seq_one_letter_code
_entity_poly.pdbx_strand_id
1 'polypeptide(L)'
;MLKAIPKPKTYGYLNSNANLTADTTLASASEATWKVSTDVISDLKQGLVSLFNDSFSKQLLETAQGQSESDVGLIEALLRKIKRLVQFVPVK
;
A
#
# COMPACT_ATOMS: atom_id res chain seq x y z
N MET A 1 -31.15 19.00 51.38
CA MET A 1 -31.57 17.82 50.60
C MET A 1 -31.31 18.13 49.12
N LEU A 2 -30.37 17.43 48.49
CA LEU A 2 -30.00 17.66 47.08
C LEU A 2 -30.88 16.78 46.17
N LYS A 3 -31.54 17.40 45.19
CA LYS A 3 -32.41 16.72 44.22
C LYS A 3 -31.59 16.39 42.97
N ALA A 4 -31.67 15.15 42.49
CA ALA A 4 -30.88 14.67 41.35
C ALA A 4 -31.35 15.27 40.01
N ILE A 5 -30.40 15.61 39.14
CA ILE A 5 -30.64 16.08 37.77
C ILE A 5 -30.60 14.86 36.83
N PRO A 6 -31.63 14.58 36.01
CA PRO A 6 -31.62 13.43 35.11
C PRO A 6 -30.75 13.71 33.87
N LYS A 7 -29.96 12.71 33.44
CA LYS A 7 -29.21 12.76 32.19
C LYS A 7 -30.11 12.38 31.00
N PRO A 8 -30.10 13.14 29.89
CA PRO A 8 -30.77 12.71 28.67
C PRO A 8 -29.97 11.57 27.99
N LYS A 9 -30.69 10.51 27.59
CA LYS A 9 -30.20 9.47 26.68
C LYS A 9 -30.27 10.02 25.26
N THR A 10 -29.13 10.37 24.67
CA THR A 10 -29.09 10.76 23.25
C THR A 10 -28.81 9.53 22.39
N TYR A 11 -29.88 9.03 21.79
CA TYR A 11 -29.83 8.21 20.57
C TYR A 11 -29.28 9.07 19.44
N GLY A 12 -28.38 8.49 18.64
CA GLY A 12 -27.49 9.23 17.75
C GLY A 12 -28.20 10.06 16.68
N TYR A 13 -27.55 11.16 16.32
CA TYR A 13 -27.46 11.67 14.95
C TYR A 13 -26.10 12.37 14.80
N LEU A 14 -25.37 11.97 13.76
CA LEU A 14 -24.19 12.66 13.26
C LEU A 14 -24.56 14.12 12.95
N ASN A 15 -23.79 15.08 13.47
CA ASN A 15 -23.58 16.31 12.74
C ASN A 15 -22.15 16.81 12.94
N SER A 16 -21.51 17.01 11.80
CA SER A 16 -20.15 17.42 11.54
C SER A 16 -19.81 18.75 12.22
N ASN A 17 -18.64 18.81 12.86
CA ASN A 17 -17.70 19.96 12.90
C ASN A 17 -16.56 19.68 13.90
N ALA A 18 -16.05 18.45 13.94
CA ALA A 18 -14.76 18.20 14.58
C ALA A 18 -13.68 18.61 13.58
N ASN A 19 -13.14 19.83 13.76
CA ASN A 19 -11.89 20.26 13.13
C ASN A 19 -10.79 19.33 13.64
N LEU A 20 -10.62 18.20 12.95
CA LEU A 20 -9.44 17.37 13.05
C LEU A 20 -8.37 18.07 12.21
N THR A 21 -7.54 18.90 12.84
CA THR A 21 -6.26 19.32 12.25
C THR A 21 -5.34 18.10 12.26
N ALA A 22 -5.63 17.17 11.35
CA ALA A 22 -4.72 16.12 10.96
C ALA A 22 -3.71 16.76 10.01
N ASP A 23 -2.66 17.35 10.56
CA ASP A 23 -1.39 17.61 9.86
C ASP A 23 -0.68 16.28 9.55
N THR A 24 -1.41 15.33 8.97
CA THR A 24 -0.81 14.32 8.10
C THR A 24 -0.84 14.96 6.73
N THR A 25 0.19 15.74 6.42
CA THR A 25 0.51 16.08 5.04
C THR A 25 0.76 14.76 4.31
N LEU A 26 -0.31 14.17 3.78
CA LEU A 26 -0.26 13.28 2.65
C LEU A 26 0.40 14.11 1.56
N ALA A 27 1.74 14.06 1.49
CA ALA A 27 2.53 14.78 0.51
C ALA A 27 1.82 14.57 -0.82
N SER A 28 1.28 15.67 -1.36
CA SER A 28 0.48 15.61 -2.57
C SER A 28 1.33 14.88 -3.60
N ALA A 29 0.78 13.89 -4.30
CA ALA A 29 1.52 13.06 -5.24
C ALA A 29 2.32 13.87 -6.30
N SER A 30 2.03 15.16 -6.44
CA SER A 30 2.76 16.18 -7.19
C SER A 30 4.14 16.58 -6.62
N GLU A 31 4.39 16.45 -5.31
CA GLU A 31 5.67 16.86 -4.69
C GLU A 31 6.74 15.77 -4.77
N ALA A 32 6.34 14.51 -4.93
CA ALA A 32 7.24 13.44 -5.37
C ALA A 32 7.42 13.45 -6.90
N THR A 33 7.66 14.63 -7.49
CA THR A 33 8.09 14.70 -8.88
C THR A 33 9.56 14.33 -8.92
N TRP A 34 9.83 13.03 -8.96
CA TRP A 34 11.14 12.50 -9.32
C TRP A 34 11.55 13.20 -10.61
N LYS A 35 12.55 14.09 -10.56
CA LYS A 35 13.19 14.68 -11.76
C LYS A 35 13.99 13.60 -12.47
N VAL A 36 13.30 12.58 -12.94
CA VAL A 36 13.84 11.39 -13.56
C VAL A 36 13.29 11.40 -14.97
N SER A 37 14.19 11.34 -15.96
CA SER A 37 13.77 11.26 -17.35
C SER A 37 12.93 10.00 -17.56
N THR A 38 12.01 10.07 -18.51
CA THR A 38 11.20 8.92 -18.95
C THR A 38 12.08 7.72 -19.32
N ASP A 39 13.27 7.98 -19.85
CA ASP A 39 14.26 6.97 -20.21
C ASP A 39 14.75 6.20 -18.98
N VAL A 40 15.09 6.90 -17.89
CA VAL A 40 15.53 6.25 -16.64
C VAL A 40 14.38 5.45 -16.01
N ILE A 41 13.13 5.91 -16.13
CA ILE A 41 11.95 5.14 -15.67
C ILE A 41 11.76 3.88 -16.52
N SER A 42 11.97 3.99 -17.84
CA SER A 42 11.89 2.85 -18.76
C SER A 42 12.99 1.82 -18.48
N ASP A 43 14.23 2.26 -18.28
CA ASP A 43 15.37 1.40 -17.96
C ASP A 43 15.16 0.70 -16.61
N LEU A 44 14.68 1.43 -15.59
CA LEU A 44 14.31 0.85 -14.31
C LEU A 44 13.21 -0.21 -14.46
N LYS A 45 12.17 0.08 -15.24
CA LYS A 45 11.10 -0.88 -15.52
C LYS A 45 11.67 -2.13 -16.17
N GLN A 46 12.52 -2.00 -17.19
CA GLN A 46 13.14 -3.15 -17.85
C GLN A 46 14.02 -3.96 -16.88
N GLY A 47 14.81 -3.29 -16.05
CA GLY A 47 15.61 -3.93 -15.01
C GLY A 47 14.77 -4.71 -14.01
N LEU A 48 13.67 -4.12 -13.53
CA LEU A 48 12.75 -4.78 -12.60
C LEU A 48 12.02 -5.96 -13.26
N VAL A 49 11.58 -5.85 -14.50
CA VAL A 49 10.97 -6.96 -15.24
C VAL A 49 11.98 -8.10 -15.44
N SER A 50 13.23 -7.77 -15.76
CA SER A 50 14.31 -8.73 -15.92
C SER A 50 14.63 -9.46 -14.62
N LEU A 51 14.65 -8.75 -13.48
CA LEU A 51 14.90 -9.32 -12.17
C LEU A 51 13.75 -10.21 -11.69
N PHE A 52 12.51 -9.71 -11.75
CA PHE A 52 11.30 -10.44 -11.34
C PHE A 52 10.77 -11.38 -12.42
N ASN A 53 11.68 -12.08 -13.10
CA ASN A 53 11.34 -13.07 -14.11
C ASN A 53 10.81 -14.36 -13.47
N ASP A 54 10.35 -15.29 -14.32
CA ASP A 54 9.73 -16.54 -13.86
C ASP A 54 10.73 -17.49 -13.20
N SER A 55 12.03 -17.43 -13.55
CA SER A 55 13.07 -18.22 -12.91
C SER A 55 13.29 -17.78 -11.47
N PHE A 56 13.49 -16.47 -11.24
CA PHE A 56 13.60 -15.90 -9.90
C PHE A 56 12.37 -16.20 -9.05
N SER A 57 11.18 -16.08 -9.65
CA SER A 57 9.91 -16.37 -8.98
C SER A 57 9.85 -17.81 -8.45
N LYS A 58 10.29 -18.78 -9.27
CA LYS A 58 10.34 -20.19 -8.90
C LYS A 58 11.39 -20.46 -7.84
N GLN A 59 12.60 -19.93 -8.01
CA GLN A 59 13.68 -20.08 -7.03
C GLN A 59 13.29 -19.51 -5.67
N LEU A 60 12.63 -18.36 -5.62
CA LEU A 60 12.15 -17.79 -4.35
C LEU A 60 11.12 -18.72 -3.69
N LEU A 61 10.21 -19.30 -4.48
CA LEU A 61 9.21 -20.23 -3.96
C LEU A 61 9.84 -21.55 -3.49
N GLU A 62 10.84 -22.05 -4.20
CA GLU A 62 11.64 -23.23 -3.81
C GLU A 62 12.37 -22.99 -2.47
N THR A 63 12.94 -21.79 -2.25
CA THR A 63 13.54 -21.45 -0.95
C THR A 63 12.52 -21.40 0.19
N ALA A 64 11.24 -21.23 -0.11
CA ALA A 64 10.15 -21.22 0.85
C ALA A 64 9.50 -22.60 1.08
N GLN A 65 9.88 -23.66 0.35
CA GLN A 65 9.23 -24.98 0.40
C GLN A 65 9.29 -25.72 1.76
N GLY A 66 10.01 -25.19 2.75
CA GLY A 66 10.02 -25.72 4.13
C GLY A 66 9.30 -24.85 5.15
N GLN A 67 8.68 -23.74 4.72
CA GLN A 67 7.97 -22.81 5.60
C GLN A 67 6.48 -23.18 5.72
N SER A 68 5.76 -22.49 6.61
CA SER A 68 4.32 -22.71 6.75
C SER A 68 3.59 -22.36 5.45
N GLU A 69 2.48 -23.04 5.17
CA GLU A 69 1.67 -22.77 3.96
C GLU A 69 1.21 -21.29 3.90
N SER A 70 1.00 -20.65 5.05
CA SER A 70 0.70 -19.22 5.13
C SER A 70 1.84 -18.33 4.63
N ASP A 71 3.10 -18.69 4.93
CA ASP A 71 4.27 -17.91 4.52
C ASP A 71 4.49 -18.05 3.02
N VAL A 72 4.33 -19.26 2.47
CA VAL A 72 4.39 -19.52 1.03
C VAL A 72 3.31 -18.73 0.30
N GLY A 73 2.06 -18.76 0.79
CA GLY A 73 0.95 -18.00 0.22
C GLY A 73 1.16 -16.48 0.27
N LEU A 74 1.78 -15.98 1.35
CA LEU A 74 2.16 -14.57 1.47
C LEU A 74 3.23 -14.18 0.45
N ILE A 75 4.26 -15.00 0.28
CA ILE A 75 5.32 -14.79 -0.71
C ILE A 75 4.74 -14.75 -2.13
N GLU A 76 3.87 -15.69 -2.49
CA GLU A 76 3.19 -15.69 -3.78
C GLU A 76 2.34 -14.43 -4.01
N ALA A 77 1.59 -14.01 -2.99
CA ALA A 77 0.74 -12.82 -3.06
C ALA A 77 1.58 -11.54 -3.25
N LEU A 78 2.70 -11.42 -2.54
CA LEU A 78 3.65 -10.32 -2.70
C LEU A 78 4.26 -10.32 -4.08
N LEU A 79 4.71 -11.48 -4.57
CA LEU A 79 5.36 -11.60 -5.86
C LEU A 79 4.40 -11.23 -7.00
N ARG A 80 3.14 -11.66 -6.91
CA ARG A 80 2.06 -11.25 -7.82
C ARG A 80 1.80 -9.75 -7.76
N LYS A 81 1.81 -9.14 -6.56
CA LYS A 81 1.60 -7.70 -6.38
C LYS A 81 2.75 -6.89 -7.00
N ILE A 82 3.99 -7.28 -6.76
CA ILE A 82 5.17 -6.63 -7.34
C ILE A 82 5.13 -6.71 -8.87
N LYS A 83 4.90 -7.89 -9.45
CA LYS A 83 4.78 -8.05 -10.91
C LYS A 83 3.73 -7.12 -11.51
N ARG A 84 2.54 -7.02 -10.88
CA ARG A 84 1.49 -6.10 -11.33
C ARG A 84 1.94 -4.64 -11.26
N LEU A 85 2.52 -4.22 -10.13
CA LEU A 85 2.99 -2.84 -9.97
C LEU A 85 4.01 -2.46 -11.05
N VAL A 86 4.96 -3.35 -11.37
CA VAL A 86 5.98 -3.12 -12.40
C VAL A 86 5.38 -3.12 -13.81
N GLN A 87 4.45 -4.03 -14.12
CA GLN A 87 3.83 -4.12 -15.45
C GLN A 87 2.94 -2.91 -15.76
N PHE A 88 2.23 -2.41 -14.77
CA PHE A 88 1.28 -1.30 -14.91
C PHE A 88 1.87 0.06 -14.52
N VAL A 89 3.21 0.20 -14.42
CA VAL A 89 3.84 1.52 -14.27
C VAL A 89 3.43 2.40 -15.45
N PRO A 90 2.80 3.56 -15.21
CA PRO A 90 2.50 4.52 -16.25
C PRO A 90 3.81 5.06 -16.81
N VAL A 91 4.13 4.66 -18.04
CA VAL A 91 5.17 5.30 -18.85
C VAL A 91 4.43 6.35 -19.66
N LYS A 92 4.53 7.62 -19.24
CA LYS A 92 4.00 8.77 -19.97
C LYS A 92 5.01 9.26 -20.99
#